data_AF-V7FF04-F1
#
_entry.id   AF-V7FF04-F1
#
_cell.length_a   1.000
_cell.length_b   1.000
_cell.length_c   1.000
_cell.angle_alpha   90.00
_cell.angle_beta   90.00
_cell.angle_gamma   90.00
#
_symmetry.space_group_name_H-M   'P 1'
#
loop_
_entity.id
_entity.type
_entity.pdbx_description
1 polymer ?
#
loop_
_entity_poly.entity_id
_entity_poly.type
_entity_poly.pdbx_seq_one_letter_code
_entity_poly.pdbx_strand_id
1 'polypeptide(L)' 'MDDGYEAMFVVDAVGGMSQLAHRTAIERLTAAGAVPNTSLALVTELFRDWKSALADPARDVIKWYMPEAQKLARPQRFP' A
#
# COMPACT_ATOMS: atom_id res chain seq x y z
N MET A 1 6.12 -7.71 -18.59
CA MET A 1 7.06 -6.75 -17.98
C MET A 1 8.21 -6.61 -18.95
N ASP A 2 8.10 -5.66 -19.87
CA ASP A 2 8.91 -5.67 -21.09
C ASP A 2 10.36 -5.23 -20.83
N ASP A 3 10.58 -4.51 -19.73
CA ASP A 3 11.90 -4.03 -19.31
C ASP A 3 12.57 -4.91 -18.23
N GLY A 4 11.96 -6.05 -17.86
CA GLY A 4 12.56 -7.03 -16.93
C GLY A 4 12.54 -6.68 -15.44
N TYR A 5 11.85 -5.61 -15.03
CA TYR A 5 11.67 -5.27 -13.61
C TYR A 5 10.58 -6.13 -12.96
N GLU A 6 10.73 -6.43 -11.67
CA GLU A 6 9.62 -6.87 -10.81
C GLU A 6 8.81 -5.65 -10.35
N ALA A 7 7.55 -5.55 -10.77
CA ALA A 7 6.69 -4.44 -10.39
C ALA A 7 5.74 -4.82 -9.24
N MET A 8 5.65 -3.91 -8.27
CA MET A 8 4.70 -3.94 -7.17
C MET A 8 4.00 -2.59 -7.10
N PHE A 9 2.74 -2.58 -6.67
CA PHE A 9 1.97 -1.34 -6.52
C PHE A 9 1.15 -1.33 -5.24
N VAL A 10 1.03 -0.13 -4.64
CA VAL A 10 0.47 0.07 -3.31
C VAL A 10 -1.00 0.46 -3.44
N VAL A 11 -1.91 -0.50 -3.30
CA VAL A 11 -3.34 -0.35 -3.66
C VAL A 11 -4.08 0.66 -2.77
N ASP A 12 -3.64 0.85 -1.53
CA ASP A 12 -4.20 1.82 -0.58
C ASP A 12 -3.60 3.23 -0.73
N ALA A 13 -2.68 3.44 -1.68
CA ALA A 13 -2.05 4.72 -1.99
C ALA A 13 -2.31 5.20 -3.43
N VAL A 14 -3.15 4.50 -4.20
CA VAL A 14 -3.52 4.87 -5.57
C VAL A 14 -5.04 4.78 -5.76
N GLY A 15 -5.62 5.75 -6.46
CA GLY A 15 -7.07 5.84 -6.68
C GLY A 15 -7.45 5.67 -8.16
N GLY A 16 -8.73 5.39 -8.42
CA GLY A 16 -9.32 5.44 -9.76
C GLY A 16 -10.55 6.35 -9.79
N MET A 17 -11.00 6.72 -11.00
CA MET A 17 -12.20 7.56 -11.18
C MET A 17 -13.49 6.93 -10.65
N SER A 18 -13.49 5.61 -10.44
CA SER A 18 -14.58 4.86 -9.82
C SER A 18 -14.04 3.58 -9.18
N GLN A 19 -14.84 2.96 -8.31
CA GLN A 19 -14.51 1.64 -7.73
C GLN A 19 -14.34 0.56 -8.79
N LEU A 20 -15.15 0.59 -9.84
CA LEU A 20 -15.02 -0.32 -10.98
C LEU A 20 -13.69 -0.10 -11.70
N ALA A 21 -13.36 1.15 -12.04
CA ALA A 21 -12.12 1.47 -12.73
C ALA A 21 -10.88 1.06 -11.91
N HIS A 22 -10.89 1.33 -10.60
CA HIS A 22 -9.79 0.95 -9.71
C HIS A 22 -9.63 -0.57 -9.60
N ARG A 23 -10.71 -1.32 -9.38
CA ARG A 23 -10.67 -2.78 -9.30
C ARG A 23 -10.19 -3.43 -10.60
N THR A 24 -10.72 -2.96 -11.74
CA THR A 24 -10.30 -3.45 -13.05
C THR A 24 -8.82 -3.15 -13.31
N ALA A 25 -8.30 -2.01 -12.85
CA ALA A 25 -6.87 -1.72 -12.96
C ALA A 25 -6.01 -2.70 -12.13
N ILE A 26 -6.41 -3.02 -10.89
CA ILE A 26 -5.72 -4.01 -10.04
C ILE A 26 -5.69 -5.39 -10.73
N GLU A 27 -6.83 -5.84 -11.25
CA GLU A 27 -6.94 -7.12 -11.97
C GLU A 27 -6.02 -7.17 -13.18
N ARG A 28 -5.98 -6.10 -13.98
CA ARG A 28 -5.11 -6.00 -15.16
C ARG A 28 -3.63 -6.03 -14.80
N LEU A 29 -3.21 -5.28 -13.77
CA LEU A 29 -1.81 -5.25 -13.33
C LEU A 29 -1.38 -6.61 -12.77
N THR A 30 -2.25 -7.25 -11.98
CA THR A 30 -2.02 -8.59 -11.45
C THR A 30 -1.86 -9.61 -12.58
N ALA A 31 -2.75 -9.58 -13.58
CA ALA A 31 -2.67 -10.47 -14.75
C ALA A 31 -1.40 -10.23 -15.59
N ALA A 32 -0.85 -9.01 -15.57
CA ALA A 32 0.42 -8.67 -16.20
C ALA A 32 1.66 -9.07 -15.36
N GLY A 33 1.45 -9.69 -14.19
CA GLY A 33 2.51 -10.19 -13.30
C GLY A 33 2.95 -9.21 -12.21
N ALA A 34 2.29 -8.06 -12.06
CA ALA A 34 2.61 -7.13 -10.97
C ALA A 34 1.98 -7.59 -9.65
N VAL A 35 2.70 -7.40 -8.54
CA VAL A 35 2.23 -7.83 -7.21
C VAL A 35 1.49 -6.68 -6.51
N PRO A 36 0.19 -6.83 -6.18
CA PRO A 36 -0.50 -5.85 -5.36
C PRO A 36 0.00 -5.90 -3.92
N ASN A 37 0.23 -4.73 -3.32
CA ASN A 37 0.65 -4.60 -1.92
C ASN A 37 -0.08 -3.42 -1.23
N THR A 38 0.16 -3.22 0.06
CA THR A 38 -0.39 -2.11 0.87
C THR A 38 0.73 -1.30 1.51
N SER A 39 0.43 -0.07 1.92
CA SER A 39 1.42 0.86 2.47
C SER A 39 2.09 0.29 3.72
N LEU A 40 1.31 -0.33 4.62
CA LEU A 40 1.84 -0.96 5.83
C LEU A 40 2.72 -2.17 5.49
N ALA A 41 2.26 -3.04 4.59
CA ALA A 41 3.00 -4.23 4.21
C ALA A 41 4.32 -3.88 3.51
N LEU A 42 4.34 -2.90 2.60
CA LEU A 42 5.55 -2.36 2.00
C LEU A 42 6.57 -1.93 3.07
N VAL A 43 6.14 -1.14 4.07
CA VAL A 43 7.04 -0.74 5.16
C VAL A 43 7.61 -1.96 5.88
N THR A 44 6.78 -2.97 6.17
CA THR A 44 7.23 -4.20 6.83
C THR A 44 8.19 -5.04 5.99
N GLU A 45 8.00 -5.07 4.67
CA GLU A 45 8.91 -5.75 3.75
C GLU A 45 10.25 -5.02 3.63
N LEU A 46 10.27 -3.69 3.73
CA LEU A 46 11.51 -2.90 3.67
C LEU A 46 12.39 -3.11 4.90
N PHE A 47 11.84 -3.05 6.12
CA PHE A 47 12.66 -3.18 7.34
C PHE A 47 12.91 -4.64 7.74
N ARG A 48 12.04 -5.58 7.35
CA ARG A 48 12.11 -7.05 7.52
C ARG A 48 12.09 -7.60 8.95
N ASP A 49 12.82 -6.98 9.88
CA ASP A 49 13.06 -7.51 11.22
C ASP A 49 13.07 -6.41 12.29
N TRP A 50 12.38 -6.67 13.41
CA TRP A 50 12.26 -5.77 14.57
C TRP A 50 13.54 -5.64 15.42
N LYS A 51 14.53 -6.48 15.18
CA LYS A 51 15.89 -6.42 15.74
C LYS A 51 16.86 -5.70 14.80
N SER A 52 16.45 -5.36 13.58
CA SER A 52 17.29 -4.59 12.66
C SER A 52 17.43 -3.13 13.09
N ALA A 53 18.47 -2.46 12.60
CA ALA A 53 18.67 -1.02 12.81
C ALA A 53 17.53 -0.16 12.20
N LEU A 54 16.71 -0.74 11.31
CA LEU A 54 15.56 -0.06 10.70
C LEU A 54 14.28 -0.19 11.53
N ALA A 55 14.29 -0.95 12.61
CA ALA A 55 13.11 -1.19 13.44
C ALA A 55 12.58 0.11 14.08
N ASP A 56 13.45 0.96 14.63
CA ASP A 56 13.02 2.22 15.24
C ASP A 56 12.48 3.23 14.20
N PRO A 57 13.15 3.47 13.06
CA PRO A 57 12.56 4.25 11.97
C PRO A 57 11.20 3.70 11.50
N ALA A 58 11.06 2.38 11.38
CA ALA A 58 9.78 1.77 11.01
C ALA A 58 8.70 1.98 12.08
N ARG A 59 9.05 1.89 13.37
CA ARG A 59 8.12 2.20 14.47
C ARG A 59 7.61 3.63 14.39
N ASP A 60 8.47 4.59 14.08
CA ASP A 60 8.08 6.00 14.00
C ASP A 60 7.06 6.24 12.87
N VAL A 61 7.32 5.66 11.69
CA VAL A 61 6.38 5.73 10.55
C VAL A 61 5.07 5.03 10.89
N ILE A 62 5.11 3.81 11.43
CA ILE A 62 3.91 3.01 11.74
C ILE A 62 3.06 3.69 12.82
N LYS A 63 3.68 4.24 13.87
CA LYS A 63 2.99 4.97 14.94
C LYS A 63 2.24 6.19 14.42
N TRP A 64 2.81 6.90 13.45
CA TRP A 64 2.12 7.99 12.77
C TRP A 64 1.02 7.48 11.82
N TYR A 65 1.32 6.48 10.99
CA TYR A 65 0.41 5.99 9.94
C TYR A 65 -0.89 5.40 10.49
N MET A 66 -0.81 4.56 11.54
CA MET A 66 -1.97 3.82 12.06
C MET A 66 -3.17 4.71 12.47
N PRO A 67 -2.99 5.79 13.27
CA PRO A 67 -4.11 6.68 13.59
C PRO A 67 -4.62 7.46 12.37
N GLU A 68 -3.76 7.84 11.42
CA GLU A 68 -4.21 8.53 10.19
C GLU A 68 -5.05 7.61 9.30
N ALA A 69 -4.64 6.36 9.11
CA ALA A 69 -5.39 5.36 8.36
C ALA A 69 -6.79 5.12 8.97
N GLN A 70 -6.89 5.11 10.30
CA GLN A 70 -8.19 4.96 10.98
C GLN A 70 -9.14 6.15 10.77
N LYS A 71 -8.62 7.36 10.55
CA LYS A 71 -9.48 8.52 10.22
C LYS A 71 -10.18 8.31 8.88
N LEU A 72 -9.47 7.73 7.92
CA LEU A 72 -9.96 7.46 6.57
C LEU A 72 -10.91 6.25 6.51
N ALA A 73 -10.71 5.26 7.38
CA ALA A 73 -11.58 4.08 7.47
C ALA A 73 -12.96 4.37 8.10
N ARG A 74 -13.10 5.52 8.78
CA ARG A 74 -14.38 5.97 9.34
C ARG A 74 -15.27 6.45 8.19
N PRO A 75 -16.56 6.10 8.15
CA PRO A 75 -17.47 6.65 7.14
C PRO A 75 -17.46 8.18 7.25
N GLN A 76 -16.97 8.84 6.22
CA GLN A 76 -17.01 10.29 6.11
C GLN A 76 -18.48 10.66 5.93
N ARG A 77 -19.11 11.25 6.96
CA ARG A 77 -20.40 11.93 6.80
C ARG A 77 -20.13 13.13 5.90
N PHE A 78 -20.48 13.00 4.63
CA PHE A 78 -20.61 14.15 3.75
C PHE A 78 -21.85 14.95 4.20
N PRO A 79 -21.79 16.30 4.25
CA PRO A 79 -22.97 17.12 4.45
C PRO A 79 -23.99 16.93 3.32
#